data_AF-A0AAP0DDJ3-F1
#
_entry.id   AF-A0AAP0DDJ3-F1
#
_cell.length_a   1.000
_cell.length_b   1.000
_cell.length_c   1.000
_cell.angle_alpha   90.00
_cell.angle_beta   90.00
_cell.angle_gamma   90.00
#
_symmetry.space_group_name_H-M   'P 1'
#
loop_
_entity.id
_entity.type
_entity.pdbx_description
1 polymer ?
#
loop_
_entity_poly.entity_id
_entity_poly.type
_entity_poly.pdbx_seq_one_letter_code
_entity_poly.pdbx_strand_id
1 'polypeptide(L)'
;MALLERLLLFLFVFFISCFTRSQGGINFPLDFWNVSGLSPPEKYQTITVDQSGQGNYTTIQAAIDAIPSGNMQWICIYVKTGTYNEKVKIPRDKPMIYLKGGGKRKTSVVWNSHNSIERDPTFISEADEVVVKSITFINSYNYPLGSNHNPIMPAVAAKISGDKSAFYRCGFMGVQDTLWDDSGRHYFKLCSIRGAVDFIMGSGQSIYERCTISVIAGFLSPQPGFITAQSRDAASDPNGFVFKDCNVIGNGTTYLGRPWRGHARVLFYNSTLSDIVVPQGWLDGDFIGTTMKDLVFAEEGCRGGGSSLSGRAWWETRLSKEEIRRLTSMSYVR
;
A
#
# COMPACT_ATOMS: atom_id res chain seq x y z
N MET A 1 43.48 -8.92 -40.69
CA MET A 1 42.77 -8.21 -39.60
C MET A 1 41.90 -7.08 -40.18
N ALA A 2 40.93 -7.39 -41.06
CA ALA A 2 39.99 -6.38 -41.58
C ALA A 2 38.70 -6.98 -42.20
N LEU A 3 38.39 -8.25 -41.92
CA LEU A 3 37.18 -8.93 -42.44
C LEU A 3 36.40 -9.70 -41.37
N LEU A 4 36.92 -9.83 -40.14
CA LEU A 4 36.21 -10.50 -39.04
C LEU A 4 35.39 -9.54 -38.15
N GLU A 5 35.68 -8.23 -38.17
CA GLU A 5 34.96 -7.24 -37.35
C GLU A 5 33.65 -6.73 -37.99
N ARG A 6 33.42 -6.98 -39.28
CA ARG A 6 32.16 -6.58 -39.94
C ARG A 6 31.05 -7.62 -39.84
N LEU A 7 31.34 -8.82 -39.33
CA LEU A 7 30.33 -9.86 -39.10
C LEU A 7 29.71 -9.80 -37.69
N LEU A 8 30.34 -9.11 -36.74
CA LEU A 8 29.84 -8.99 -35.37
C LEU A 8 28.86 -7.82 -35.16
N LEU A 9 28.79 -6.85 -36.08
CA LEU A 9 27.85 -5.72 -35.97
C LEU A 9 26.44 -6.02 -36.51
N PHE A 10 26.22 -7.15 -37.20
CA PHE A 10 24.92 -7.51 -37.77
C PHE A 10 24.10 -8.48 -36.90
N LEU A 11 24.64 -8.95 -35.78
CA LEU A 11 23.96 -9.88 -34.86
C LEU A 11 23.29 -9.20 -33.66
N PHE A 12 23.36 -7.87 -33.53
CA PHE A 12 22.83 -7.13 -32.37
C PHE A 12 21.53 -6.34 -32.63
N VAL A 13 20.88 -6.50 -33.79
CA VAL A 13 19.66 -5.72 -34.13
C VAL A 13 18.39 -6.59 -34.28
N PHE A 14 18.46 -7.90 -34.07
CA PHE A 14 17.30 -8.79 -34.20
C PHE A 14 16.90 -9.47 -32.88
N PHE A 15 16.61 -8.66 -31.86
CA PHE A 15 15.73 -9.04 -30.74
C PHE A 15 14.77 -7.91 -30.39
N ILE A 16 14.04 -7.43 -31.41
CA ILE A 16 12.76 -6.74 -31.20
C ILE A 16 11.68 -7.66 -31.79
N SER A 17 11.49 -8.83 -31.16
CA SER A 17 10.41 -9.73 -31.53
C SER A 17 9.14 -9.35 -30.74
N CYS A 18 8.22 -8.74 -31.48
CA CYS A 18 6.77 -8.81 -31.27
C CYS A 18 6.23 -8.40 -29.89
N PHE A 19 6.31 -7.10 -29.57
CA PHE A 19 5.23 -6.49 -28.80
C PHE A 19 3.97 -6.46 -29.68
N THR A 20 3.09 -7.44 -29.55
CA THR A 20 1.72 -7.34 -30.07
C THR A 20 1.03 -6.19 -29.34
N ARG A 21 0.97 -5.02 -29.99
CA ARG A 21 0.45 -3.78 -29.44
C ARG A 21 -1.08 -3.84 -29.37
N SER A 22 -1.61 -4.40 -28.29
CA SER A 22 -3.03 -4.26 -27.93
C SER A 22 -3.27 -2.84 -27.42
N GLN A 23 -3.95 -1.99 -28.20
CA GLN A 23 -4.38 -0.67 -27.73
C GLN A 23 -5.59 -0.84 -26.79
N GLY A 24 -5.37 -0.67 -25.48
CA GLY A 24 -6.45 -0.61 -24.50
C GLY A 24 -7.02 0.81 -24.40
N GLY A 25 -8.35 0.93 -24.44
CA GLY A 25 -9.06 2.19 -24.14
C GLY A 25 -8.95 2.60 -22.66
N ILE A 26 -9.42 3.81 -22.34
CA ILE A 26 -9.34 4.46 -21.03
C ILE A 26 -10.04 3.59 -19.96
N ASN A 27 -9.26 2.84 -19.18
CA ASN A 27 -9.74 2.02 -18.06
C ASN A 27 -9.01 2.34 -16.74
N PHE A 28 -8.30 3.48 -16.72
CA PHE A 28 -7.68 4.02 -15.52
C PHE A 28 -8.75 4.50 -14.53
N PRO A 29 -8.53 4.37 -13.22
CA PRO A 29 -9.36 5.02 -12.21
C PRO A 29 -9.34 6.54 -12.40
N LEU A 30 -10.49 7.18 -12.67
CA LEU A 30 -10.60 8.63 -12.87
C LEU A 30 -10.03 9.44 -11.69
N ASP A 31 -10.21 8.92 -10.47
CA ASP A 31 -9.71 9.54 -9.25
C ASP A 31 -8.18 9.68 -9.24
N PHE A 32 -7.44 8.82 -9.93
CA PHE A 32 -5.97 8.88 -9.96
C PHE A 32 -5.48 10.16 -10.65
N TRP A 33 -6.12 10.59 -11.73
CA TRP A 33 -5.74 11.80 -12.46
C TRP A 33 -6.01 13.05 -11.62
N ASN A 34 -7.11 13.03 -10.88
CA ASN A 34 -7.41 14.09 -9.91
C ASN A 34 -6.38 14.12 -8.77
N VAL A 35 -5.96 12.95 -8.28
CA VAL A 35 -4.92 12.80 -7.25
C VAL A 35 -3.58 13.27 -7.79
N SER A 36 -3.02 12.66 -8.84
CA SER A 36 -1.67 12.95 -9.33
C SER A 36 -1.49 14.37 -9.90
N GLY A 37 -2.60 15.05 -10.22
CA GLY A 37 -2.61 16.29 -10.99
C GLY A 37 -2.22 16.09 -12.46
N LEU A 38 -2.14 14.85 -12.93
CA LEU A 38 -1.81 14.47 -14.29
C LEU A 38 -3.07 14.32 -15.14
N SER A 39 -2.92 14.32 -16.46
CA SER A 39 -4.00 13.99 -17.39
C SER A 39 -3.92 12.52 -17.82
N PRO A 40 -5.08 11.83 -17.98
CA PRO A 40 -5.09 10.48 -18.51
C PRO A 40 -4.43 10.40 -19.88
N PRO A 41 -3.59 9.39 -20.16
CA PRO A 41 -3.09 9.17 -21.50
C PRO A 41 -4.27 8.77 -22.40
N GLU A 42 -4.29 9.28 -23.63
CA GLU A 42 -5.28 8.86 -24.63
C GLU A 42 -5.17 7.36 -24.94
N LYS A 43 -3.93 6.84 -24.90
CA LYS A 43 -3.58 5.44 -25.16
C LYS A 43 -2.40 5.02 -24.30
N TYR A 44 -2.38 3.76 -23.87
CA TYR A 44 -1.25 3.14 -23.19
C TYR A 44 -0.99 1.75 -23.75
N GLN A 45 0.27 1.32 -23.68
CA GLN A 45 0.65 -0.04 -24.05
C GLN A 45 0.17 -1.02 -22.99
N THR A 46 -0.29 -2.21 -23.40
CA THR A 46 -0.64 -3.30 -22.48
C THR A 46 0.31 -4.48 -22.66
N ILE A 47 0.90 -4.93 -21.56
CA ILE A 47 1.67 -6.17 -21.41
C ILE A 47 0.81 -7.14 -20.61
N THR A 48 0.55 -8.33 -21.14
CA THR A 48 -0.26 -9.35 -20.46
C THR A 48 0.63 -10.37 -19.76
N VAL A 49 0.34 -10.63 -18.49
CA VAL A 49 0.97 -11.69 -17.69
C VAL A 49 -0.02 -12.85 -17.53
N ASP A 50 0.40 -14.05 -17.92
CA ASP A 50 -0.41 -15.26 -17.90
C ASP A 50 0.46 -16.49 -17.56
N GLN A 51 0.20 -17.12 -16.42
CA GLN A 51 0.96 -18.31 -15.96
C GLN A 51 0.81 -19.52 -16.91
N SER A 52 -0.21 -19.55 -17.77
CA SER A 52 -0.38 -20.61 -18.79
C SER A 52 0.50 -20.44 -20.03
N GLY A 53 1.23 -19.32 -20.15
CA GLY A 53 2.07 -19.00 -21.32
C GLY A 53 1.32 -18.29 -22.45
N GLN A 54 0.01 -18.08 -22.34
CA GLN A 54 -0.81 -17.41 -23.36
C GLN A 54 -0.81 -15.87 -23.25
N GLY A 55 0.21 -15.32 -22.59
CA GLY A 55 0.45 -13.88 -22.41
C GLY A 55 1.81 -13.47 -22.97
N ASN A 56 2.22 -12.22 -22.75
CA ASN A 56 3.56 -11.77 -23.10
C ASN A 56 4.63 -12.33 -22.14
N TYR A 57 4.27 -12.48 -20.86
CA TYR A 57 5.14 -13.04 -19.82
C TYR A 57 4.35 -14.00 -18.93
N THR A 58 5.05 -14.92 -18.26
CA THR A 58 4.47 -15.86 -17.30
C THR A 58 4.52 -15.36 -15.86
N THR A 59 5.42 -14.43 -15.56
CA THR A 59 5.58 -13.81 -14.23
C THR A 59 5.40 -12.30 -14.29
N ILE A 60 5.03 -11.70 -13.16
CA ILE A 60 4.84 -10.25 -13.03
C ILE A 60 6.19 -9.55 -13.07
N GLN A 61 7.21 -10.10 -12.39
CA GLN A 61 8.53 -9.48 -12.37
C GLN A 61 9.14 -9.40 -13.77
N ALA A 62 9.02 -10.45 -14.59
CA ALA A 62 9.56 -10.42 -15.95
C ALA A 62 8.90 -9.34 -16.84
N ALA A 63 7.61 -9.09 -16.65
CA ALA A 63 6.91 -8.02 -17.36
C ALA A 63 7.38 -6.62 -16.92
N ILE A 64 7.70 -6.43 -15.64
CA ILE A 64 8.29 -5.18 -15.13
C ILE A 64 9.72 -5.03 -15.65
N ASP A 65 10.50 -6.10 -15.63
CA ASP A 65 11.91 -6.11 -16.08
C ASP A 65 12.05 -5.70 -17.53
N ALA A 66 11.08 -6.07 -18.37
CA ALA A 66 11.03 -5.71 -19.79
C ALA A 66 10.72 -4.23 -20.07
N ILE A 67 10.18 -3.48 -19.10
CA ILE A 67 9.98 -2.04 -19.25
C ILE A 67 11.34 -1.34 -19.17
N PRO A 68 11.70 -0.48 -20.14
CA PRO A 68 12.97 0.25 -20.11
C PRO A 68 13.10 1.15 -18.87
N SER A 69 14.35 1.30 -18.40
CA SER A 69 14.71 2.33 -17.42
C SER A 69 14.39 3.74 -17.97
N GLY A 70 13.96 4.65 -17.10
CA GLY A 70 13.56 6.00 -17.48
C GLY A 70 12.25 6.06 -18.27
N ASN A 71 11.35 5.11 -18.04
CA ASN A 71 10.05 5.07 -18.72
C ASN A 71 9.28 6.39 -18.57
N MET A 72 8.82 6.97 -19.68
CA MET A 72 8.04 8.22 -19.70
C MET A 72 6.63 8.02 -20.28
N GLN A 73 6.17 6.78 -20.40
CA GLN A 73 4.87 6.46 -20.98
C GLN A 73 4.10 5.52 -20.07
N TRP A 74 2.78 5.71 -19.98
CA TRP A 74 1.95 4.77 -19.24
C TRP A 74 1.98 3.39 -19.87
N ILE A 75 2.36 2.38 -19.07
CA ILE A 75 2.35 0.97 -19.46
C ILE A 75 1.47 0.20 -18.50
N CYS A 76 0.44 -0.44 -19.03
CA CYS A 76 -0.42 -1.34 -18.28
C CYS A 76 0.16 -2.75 -18.28
N ILE A 77 0.45 -3.28 -17.09
CA ILE A 77 0.73 -4.69 -16.89
C ILE A 77 -0.57 -5.34 -16.44
N TYR A 78 -1.25 -6.02 -17.37
CA TYR A 78 -2.47 -6.76 -17.07
C TYR A 78 -2.14 -8.18 -16.62
N VAL A 79 -2.38 -8.47 -15.36
CA VAL A 79 -2.13 -9.76 -14.72
C VAL A 79 -3.42 -10.57 -14.71
N LYS A 80 -3.43 -11.71 -15.41
CA LYS A 80 -4.59 -12.60 -15.41
C LYS A 80 -4.87 -13.19 -14.01
N THR A 81 -6.00 -13.85 -13.88
CA THR A 81 -6.40 -14.49 -12.62
C THR A 81 -5.44 -15.64 -12.30
N GLY A 82 -5.01 -15.74 -11.05
CA GLY A 82 -4.02 -16.72 -10.61
C GLY A 82 -3.35 -16.31 -9.31
N THR A 83 -2.58 -17.24 -8.75
CA THR A 83 -1.71 -17.01 -7.60
C THR A 83 -0.26 -17.05 -8.08
N TYR A 84 0.37 -15.88 -8.00
CA TYR A 84 1.74 -15.65 -8.42
C TYR A 84 2.66 -15.76 -7.19
N ASN A 85 3.38 -16.87 -7.08
CA ASN A 85 4.32 -17.11 -5.98
C ASN A 85 5.70 -16.54 -6.36
N GLU A 86 5.84 -15.22 -6.23
CA GLU A 86 7.05 -14.47 -6.57
C GLU A 86 7.16 -13.22 -5.70
N LYS A 87 8.37 -12.66 -5.61
CA LYS A 87 8.56 -11.27 -5.14
C LYS A 87 8.43 -10.34 -6.33
N VAL A 88 7.72 -9.23 -6.15
CA VAL A 88 7.52 -8.23 -7.19
C VAL A 88 8.08 -6.90 -6.72
N LYS A 89 8.96 -6.30 -7.52
CA LYS A 89 9.51 -4.96 -7.31
C LYS A 89 9.28 -4.12 -8.55
N ILE A 90 8.65 -2.96 -8.37
CA ILE A 90 8.67 -1.84 -9.32
C ILE A 90 9.82 -0.92 -8.92
N PRO A 91 10.98 -0.97 -9.61
CA PRO A 91 12.16 -0.19 -9.24
C PRO A 91 11.97 1.30 -9.55
N ARG A 92 12.64 2.17 -8.79
CA ARG A 92 12.50 3.64 -8.87
C ARG A 92 12.58 4.22 -10.28
N ASP A 93 13.40 3.64 -11.15
CA ASP A 93 13.65 4.11 -12.51
C ASP A 93 12.57 3.68 -13.52
N LYS A 94 11.46 3.07 -13.07
CA LYS A 94 10.35 2.63 -13.93
C LYS A 94 9.00 3.24 -13.50
N PRO A 95 8.83 4.57 -13.59
CA PRO A 95 7.57 5.22 -13.23
C PRO A 95 6.47 4.94 -14.27
N MET A 96 5.27 5.45 -14.02
CA MET A 96 4.13 5.39 -14.94
C MET A 96 3.68 3.94 -15.27
N ILE A 97 3.76 3.04 -14.29
CA ILE A 97 3.27 1.67 -14.41
C ILE A 97 1.84 1.58 -13.87
N TYR A 98 0.97 0.97 -14.67
CA TYR A 98 -0.38 0.57 -14.28
C TYR A 98 -0.46 -0.95 -14.11
N LEU A 99 -0.28 -1.44 -12.88
CA LEU A 99 -0.38 -2.86 -12.54
C LEU A 99 -1.84 -3.24 -12.27
N LYS A 100 -2.45 -4.03 -13.15
CA LYS A 100 -3.88 -4.36 -13.09
C LYS A 100 -4.11 -5.87 -13.02
N GLY A 101 -4.61 -6.37 -11.90
CA GLY A 101 -5.08 -7.75 -11.79
C GLY A 101 -6.45 -7.98 -12.42
N GLY A 102 -6.77 -9.24 -12.73
CA GLY A 102 -8.08 -9.71 -13.20
C GLY A 102 -9.20 -9.62 -12.16
N GLY A 103 -8.87 -9.29 -10.90
CA GLY A 103 -9.83 -9.07 -9.83
C GLY A 103 -9.21 -9.24 -8.43
N LYS A 104 -9.57 -8.37 -7.46
CA LYS A 104 -9.02 -8.40 -6.09
C LYS A 104 -9.00 -9.79 -5.45
N ARG A 105 -10.06 -10.58 -5.66
CA ARG A 105 -10.23 -11.94 -5.10
C ARG A 105 -9.82 -13.07 -6.04
N LYS A 106 -9.27 -12.74 -7.21
CA LYS A 106 -8.94 -13.69 -8.28
C LYS A 106 -7.47 -13.64 -8.71
N THR A 107 -6.77 -12.56 -8.38
CA THR A 107 -5.34 -12.37 -8.68
C THR A 107 -4.61 -12.01 -7.39
N SER A 108 -3.59 -12.79 -7.04
CA SER A 108 -2.78 -12.55 -5.84
C SER A 108 -1.29 -12.76 -6.09
N VAL A 109 -0.45 -11.95 -5.46
CA VAL A 109 1.00 -12.17 -5.32
C VAL A 109 1.27 -12.64 -3.90
N VAL A 110 2.03 -13.72 -3.75
CA VAL A 110 2.29 -14.37 -2.46
C VAL A 110 3.78 -14.65 -2.30
N TRP A 111 4.32 -14.26 -1.15
CA TRP A 111 5.67 -14.62 -0.71
C TRP A 111 5.70 -14.80 0.80
N ASN A 112 6.75 -15.42 1.37
CA ASN A 112 6.77 -15.84 2.78
C ASN A 112 8.07 -15.47 3.52
N SER A 113 8.64 -14.29 3.25
CA SER A 113 9.90 -13.85 3.88
C SER A 113 9.70 -12.83 5.00
N HIS A 114 10.60 -12.85 5.99
CA HIS A 114 10.55 -12.00 7.19
C HIS A 114 11.94 -11.52 7.68
N ASN A 115 13.04 -11.85 6.99
CA ASN A 115 14.40 -11.58 7.49
C ASN A 115 14.72 -10.08 7.50
N SER A 116 14.17 -9.32 6.55
CA SER A 116 14.35 -7.88 6.45
C SER A 116 13.05 -7.22 6.01
N ILE A 117 12.46 -6.39 6.87
CA ILE A 117 11.27 -5.61 6.51
C ILE A 117 11.47 -4.75 5.26
N GLU A 118 12.71 -4.35 4.96
CA GLU A 118 13.04 -3.49 3.83
C GLU A 118 13.25 -4.26 2.53
N ARG A 119 13.96 -5.40 2.60
CA ARG A 119 14.35 -6.16 1.41
C ARG A 119 13.39 -7.29 1.07
N ASP A 120 12.64 -7.78 2.04
CA ASP A 120 11.77 -8.96 1.92
C ASP A 120 10.26 -8.75 1.78
N PRO A 121 9.71 -7.53 1.57
CA PRO A 121 8.30 -7.41 1.21
C PRO A 121 7.92 -8.28 0.01
N THR A 122 6.69 -8.80 0.02
CA THR A 122 6.14 -9.53 -1.15
C THR A 122 6.03 -8.63 -2.38
N PHE A 123 5.63 -7.37 -2.16
CA PHE A 123 5.58 -6.33 -3.19
C PHE A 123 6.32 -5.07 -2.74
N ILE A 124 7.16 -4.52 -3.62
CA ILE A 124 7.86 -3.27 -3.42
C ILE A 124 7.53 -2.32 -4.57
N SER A 125 7.10 -1.10 -4.27
CA SER A 125 6.94 -0.03 -5.26
C SER A 125 7.78 1.17 -4.88
N GLU A 126 8.88 1.39 -5.59
CA GLU A 126 9.80 2.52 -5.39
C GLU A 126 9.64 3.62 -6.44
N ALA A 127 8.95 3.33 -7.55
CA ALA A 127 8.75 4.29 -8.63
C ALA A 127 7.59 5.23 -8.37
N ASP A 128 7.73 6.45 -8.86
CA ASP A 128 6.69 7.46 -8.83
C ASP A 128 5.60 7.15 -9.86
N GLU A 129 4.41 7.71 -9.64
CA GLU A 129 3.28 7.64 -10.58
C GLU A 129 2.89 6.18 -10.90
N VAL A 130 2.75 5.35 -9.87
CA VAL A 130 2.30 3.96 -10.02
C VAL A 130 0.82 3.86 -9.70
N VAL A 131 0.06 3.17 -10.57
CA VAL A 131 -1.32 2.78 -10.30
C VAL A 131 -1.39 1.28 -10.15
N VAL A 132 -1.99 0.80 -9.06
CA VAL A 132 -2.27 -0.61 -8.86
C VAL A 132 -3.77 -0.83 -8.70
N LYS A 133 -4.33 -1.83 -9.38
CA LYS A 133 -5.77 -2.11 -9.32
C LYS A 133 -6.07 -3.60 -9.29
N SER A 134 -7.00 -3.99 -8.42
CA SER A 134 -7.64 -5.31 -8.45
C SER A 134 -6.68 -6.50 -8.34
N ILE A 135 -5.69 -6.38 -7.46
CA ILE A 135 -4.73 -7.44 -7.10
C ILE A 135 -4.53 -7.46 -5.58
N THR A 136 -4.20 -8.61 -5.02
CA THR A 136 -3.93 -8.78 -3.58
C THR A 136 -2.48 -9.18 -3.35
N PHE A 137 -1.80 -8.52 -2.42
CA PHE A 137 -0.44 -8.86 -1.97
C PHE A 137 -0.52 -9.53 -0.60
N ILE A 138 0.12 -10.69 -0.46
CA ILE A 138 0.05 -11.52 0.75
C ILE A 138 1.45 -11.90 1.18
N ASN A 139 1.82 -11.55 2.42
CA ASN A 139 2.96 -12.20 3.06
C ASN A 139 2.45 -13.39 3.87
N SER A 140 2.78 -14.61 3.44
CA SER A 140 2.31 -15.86 4.05
C SER A 140 3.25 -16.45 5.09
N TYR A 141 4.27 -15.70 5.54
CA TYR A 141 5.21 -16.19 6.56
C TYR A 141 4.49 -16.65 7.83
N ASN A 142 3.59 -15.82 8.37
CA ASN A 142 2.76 -16.14 9.54
C ASN A 142 1.25 -15.93 9.28
N TYR A 143 0.85 -15.84 8.00
CA TYR A 143 -0.53 -15.67 7.57
C TYR A 143 -0.95 -16.77 6.57
N PRO A 144 -2.18 -17.31 6.65
CA PRO A 144 -3.16 -17.06 7.71
C PRO A 144 -2.70 -17.66 9.05
N LEU A 145 -3.19 -17.08 10.16
CA LEU A 145 -2.84 -17.56 11.49
C LEU A 145 -3.13 -19.06 11.63
N GLY A 146 -2.17 -19.81 12.16
CA GLY A 146 -2.27 -21.27 12.35
C GLY A 146 -2.04 -22.11 11.09
N SER A 147 -1.72 -21.53 9.93
CA SER A 147 -1.39 -22.32 8.73
C SER A 147 -0.02 -22.99 8.79
N ASN A 148 0.85 -22.52 9.69
CA ASN A 148 2.18 -23.06 9.92
C ASN A 148 2.59 -22.82 11.39
N HIS A 149 3.77 -23.31 11.79
CA HIS A 149 4.32 -23.17 13.13
C HIS A 149 5.33 -22.01 13.25
N ASN A 150 5.33 -21.07 12.30
CA ASN A 150 6.26 -19.95 12.35
C ASN A 150 5.88 -18.99 13.48
N PRO A 151 6.86 -18.40 14.18
CA PRO A 151 6.58 -17.35 15.14
C PRO A 151 5.97 -16.12 14.45
N ILE A 152 5.20 -15.34 15.21
CA ILE A 152 4.75 -14.04 14.74
C ILE A 152 5.97 -13.11 14.69
N MET A 153 6.27 -12.63 13.49
CA MET A 153 7.40 -11.77 13.16
C MET A 153 6.91 -10.70 12.18
N PRO A 154 7.57 -9.51 12.13
CA PRO A 154 7.40 -8.56 11.03
C PRO A 154 7.49 -9.23 9.66
N ALA A 155 6.43 -9.16 8.87
CA ALA A 155 6.33 -9.84 7.59
C ALA A 155 5.53 -9.00 6.59
N VAL A 156 6.24 -8.14 5.86
CA VAL A 156 5.64 -7.10 5.02
C VAL A 156 5.03 -7.69 3.76
N ALA A 157 3.74 -7.41 3.51
CA ALA A 157 3.07 -7.77 2.27
C ALA A 157 3.34 -6.75 1.17
N ALA A 158 3.37 -5.46 1.50
CA ALA A 158 3.74 -4.42 0.56
C ALA A 158 4.52 -3.28 1.22
N LYS A 159 5.59 -2.83 0.56
CA LYS A 159 6.32 -1.59 0.85
C LYS A 159 6.13 -0.60 -0.29
N ILE A 160 5.67 0.61 0.02
CA ILE A 160 5.38 1.66 -0.97
C ILE A 160 6.18 2.92 -0.63
N SER A 161 7.09 3.35 -1.50
CA SER A 161 7.99 4.50 -1.29
C SER A 161 7.97 5.53 -2.43
N GLY A 162 7.34 5.22 -3.56
CA GLY A 162 7.30 6.08 -4.75
C GLY A 162 6.13 7.06 -4.73
N ASP A 163 6.40 8.31 -5.10
CA ASP A 163 5.45 9.42 -4.94
C ASP A 163 4.28 9.37 -5.94
N LYS A 164 3.15 9.99 -5.57
CA LYS A 164 1.92 10.04 -6.37
C LYS A 164 1.41 8.66 -6.82
N SER A 165 1.45 7.67 -5.93
CA SER A 165 0.97 6.33 -6.23
C SER A 165 -0.46 6.10 -5.75
N ALA A 166 -1.24 5.28 -6.47
CA ALA A 166 -2.61 4.98 -6.08
C ALA A 166 -3.01 3.51 -6.23
N PHE A 167 -3.79 3.03 -5.27
CA PHE A 167 -4.18 1.64 -5.13
C PHE A 167 -5.71 1.53 -5.08
N TYR A 168 -6.30 0.79 -6.03
CA TYR A 168 -7.74 0.69 -6.19
C TYR A 168 -8.22 -0.75 -6.10
N ARG A 169 -9.08 -1.02 -5.12
CA ARG A 169 -9.60 -2.37 -4.89
C ARG A 169 -8.44 -3.37 -4.77
N CYS A 170 -7.40 -3.01 -4.05
CA CYS A 170 -6.28 -3.90 -3.75
C CYS A 170 -6.50 -4.60 -2.41
N GLY A 171 -5.83 -5.73 -2.21
CA GLY A 171 -5.74 -6.42 -0.93
C GLY A 171 -4.31 -6.38 -0.41
N PHE A 172 -4.15 -6.19 0.90
CA PHE A 172 -2.88 -6.29 1.61
C PHE A 172 -3.11 -7.18 2.83
N MET A 173 -2.44 -8.32 2.91
CA MET A 173 -2.72 -9.34 3.92
C MET A 173 -1.44 -9.85 4.57
N GLY A 174 -1.40 -9.79 5.89
CA GLY A 174 -0.32 -10.30 6.74
C GLY A 174 -0.77 -10.32 8.20
N VAL A 175 0.18 -10.32 9.13
CA VAL A 175 -0.10 -10.23 10.58
C VAL A 175 0.56 -8.99 11.18
N GLN A 176 1.89 -8.99 11.30
CA GLN A 176 2.66 -7.83 11.78
C GLN A 176 3.30 -7.11 10.58
N ASP A 177 3.24 -5.77 10.59
CA ASP A 177 3.84 -4.88 9.59
C ASP A 177 3.35 -5.15 8.15
N THR A 178 2.05 -5.41 7.98
CA THR A 178 1.49 -5.86 6.68
C THR A 178 1.72 -4.85 5.54
N LEU A 179 1.42 -3.58 5.77
CA LEU A 179 1.57 -2.51 4.80
C LEU A 179 2.56 -1.47 5.34
N TRP A 180 3.75 -1.44 4.76
CA TRP A 180 4.71 -0.37 4.96
C TRP A 180 4.46 0.72 3.93
N ASP A 181 3.64 1.69 4.32
CA ASP A 181 3.41 2.95 3.62
C ASP A 181 4.55 3.94 3.93
N ASP A 182 5.68 3.72 3.26
CA ASP A 182 7.00 4.19 3.66
C ASP A 182 7.17 5.70 3.50
N SER A 183 7.02 6.22 2.28
CA SER A 183 7.23 7.63 1.95
C SER A 183 6.54 7.99 0.63
N GLY A 184 6.28 9.28 0.40
CA GLY A 184 5.57 9.77 -0.78
C GLY A 184 4.07 9.99 -0.53
N ARG A 185 3.37 10.51 -1.54
CA ARG A 185 1.92 10.78 -1.51
C ARG A 185 1.16 9.59 -2.07
N HIS A 186 0.25 9.02 -1.28
CA HIS A 186 -0.49 7.84 -1.69
C HIS A 186 -2.01 7.96 -1.51
N TYR A 187 -2.74 7.28 -2.40
CA TYR A 187 -4.18 7.17 -2.31
C TYR A 187 -4.64 5.72 -2.41
N PHE A 188 -5.23 5.20 -1.33
CA PHE A 188 -5.79 3.86 -1.26
C PHE A 188 -7.31 3.96 -1.27
N LYS A 189 -7.97 3.39 -2.28
CA LYS A 189 -9.43 3.44 -2.42
C LYS A 189 -10.06 2.07 -2.56
N LEU A 190 -11.06 1.78 -1.72
CA LEU A 190 -11.79 0.49 -1.71
C LEU A 190 -10.86 -0.73 -1.48
N CYS A 191 -9.73 -0.50 -0.82
CA CYS A 191 -8.76 -1.54 -0.49
C CYS A 191 -9.21 -2.33 0.75
N SER A 192 -8.64 -3.51 0.91
CA SER A 192 -8.77 -4.29 2.15
C SER A 192 -7.37 -4.49 2.73
N ILE A 193 -7.15 -3.99 3.94
CA ILE A 193 -5.88 -4.14 4.66
C ILE A 193 -6.15 -4.99 5.90
N ARG A 194 -5.36 -6.05 6.10
CA ARG A 194 -5.55 -7.02 7.18
C ARG A 194 -4.26 -7.27 7.95
N GLY A 195 -4.34 -7.19 9.28
CA GLY A 195 -3.25 -7.53 10.19
C GLY A 195 -3.63 -7.40 11.66
N ALA A 196 -2.65 -7.43 12.55
CA ALA A 196 -2.83 -7.42 14.00
C ALA A 196 -1.92 -6.42 14.73
N VAL A 197 -0.65 -6.31 14.37
CA VAL A 197 0.33 -5.44 15.06
C VAL A 197 0.96 -4.50 14.03
N ASP A 198 0.89 -3.20 14.29
CA ASP A 198 1.44 -2.11 13.46
C ASP A 198 1.21 -2.30 11.95
N PHE A 199 0.05 -2.86 11.59
CA PHE A 199 -0.07 -3.46 10.27
C PHE A 199 -0.26 -2.44 9.14
N ILE A 200 -0.44 -1.16 9.48
CA ILE A 200 -0.29 -0.01 8.58
C ILE A 200 0.74 0.93 9.20
N MET A 201 1.93 0.95 8.66
CA MET A 201 3.07 1.63 9.27
C MET A 201 3.81 2.50 8.25
N GLY A 202 4.57 3.48 8.74
CA GLY A 202 5.50 4.28 7.92
C GLY A 202 5.20 5.77 7.92
N SER A 203 5.81 6.49 6.98
CA SER A 203 5.83 7.96 6.93
C SER A 203 5.14 8.53 5.68
N GLY A 204 4.31 7.74 4.99
CA GLY A 204 3.53 8.18 3.83
C GLY A 204 2.59 9.36 4.14
N GLN A 205 2.36 10.20 3.13
CA GLN A 205 1.31 11.20 3.10
C GLN A 205 0.09 10.61 2.40
N SER A 206 -0.84 10.05 3.16
CA SER A 206 -1.76 9.05 2.61
C SER A 206 -3.21 9.26 3.00
N ILE A 207 -4.09 9.11 2.01
CA ILE A 207 -5.54 8.95 2.23
C ILE A 207 -5.93 7.51 1.94
N TYR A 208 -6.50 6.86 2.95
CA TYR A 208 -7.20 5.59 2.86
C TYR A 208 -8.69 5.90 2.80
N GLU A 209 -9.30 5.85 1.61
CA GLU A 209 -10.71 6.15 1.41
C GLU A 209 -11.55 4.89 1.20
N ARG A 210 -12.63 4.76 1.97
CA ARG A 210 -13.59 3.65 1.85
C ARG A 210 -12.92 2.27 1.90
N CYS A 211 -11.83 2.18 2.67
CA CYS A 211 -11.10 0.94 2.85
C CYS A 211 -11.74 0.11 3.98
N THR A 212 -11.59 -1.21 3.87
CA THR A 212 -11.87 -2.12 4.98
C THR A 212 -10.58 -2.40 5.71
N ILE A 213 -10.54 -2.05 6.99
CA ILE A 213 -9.44 -2.31 7.90
C ILE A 213 -9.83 -3.52 8.74
N SER A 214 -9.23 -4.67 8.45
CA SER A 214 -9.61 -5.99 8.98
C SER A 214 -8.61 -6.43 10.05
N VAL A 215 -8.98 -6.27 11.31
CA VAL A 215 -8.18 -6.64 12.47
C VAL A 215 -8.29 -8.15 12.73
N ILE A 216 -7.16 -8.83 12.92
CA ILE A 216 -7.09 -10.26 13.27
C ILE A 216 -6.33 -10.48 14.58
N ALA A 217 -6.63 -9.66 15.60
CA ALA A 217 -5.88 -9.59 16.85
C ALA A 217 -6.38 -10.56 17.94
N GLY A 218 -7.35 -11.44 17.65
CA GLY A 218 -7.91 -12.35 18.66
C GLY A 218 -6.89 -13.26 19.34
N PHE A 219 -5.82 -13.63 18.64
CA PHE A 219 -4.74 -14.47 19.17
C PHE A 219 -3.79 -13.73 20.13
N LEU A 220 -3.85 -12.39 20.18
CA LEU A 220 -3.05 -11.57 21.10
C LEU A 220 -3.66 -11.46 22.49
N SER A 221 -4.88 -11.96 22.71
CA SER A 221 -5.62 -11.81 23.96
C SER A 221 -4.77 -12.24 25.18
N PRO A 222 -4.71 -11.42 26.26
CA PRO A 222 -5.52 -10.22 26.50
C PRO A 222 -4.93 -8.92 25.94
N GLN A 223 -3.78 -8.93 25.26
CA GLN A 223 -3.18 -7.73 24.69
C GLN A 223 -3.93 -7.27 23.43
N PRO A 224 -4.21 -5.95 23.29
CA PRO A 224 -4.74 -5.42 22.04
C PRO A 224 -3.68 -5.37 20.92
N GLY A 225 -4.14 -5.45 19.67
CA GLY A 225 -3.35 -5.13 18.49
C GLY A 225 -3.22 -3.62 18.24
N PHE A 226 -2.56 -3.26 17.13
CA PHE A 226 -2.37 -1.88 16.67
C PHE A 226 -2.66 -1.78 15.18
N ILE A 227 -3.58 -0.89 14.79
CA ILE A 227 -3.85 -0.62 13.37
C ILE A 227 -2.70 0.16 12.74
N THR A 228 -2.30 1.29 13.35
CA THR A 228 -1.29 2.17 12.77
C THR A 228 -0.04 2.34 13.63
N ALA A 229 1.12 2.43 12.97
CA ALA A 229 2.37 2.93 13.54
C ALA A 229 2.99 4.00 12.61
N GLN A 230 2.58 5.25 12.78
CA GLN A 230 2.97 6.35 11.87
C GLN A 230 4.30 6.99 12.32
N SER A 231 5.20 7.30 11.39
CA SER A 231 6.57 7.76 11.64
C SER A 231 6.92 9.17 11.15
N ARG A 232 5.97 10.11 11.14
CA ARG A 232 6.26 11.53 10.90
C ARG A 232 7.24 12.04 11.95
N ASP A 233 8.34 12.61 11.50
CA ASP A 233 9.50 12.92 12.33
C ASP A 233 9.66 14.42 12.62
N ALA A 234 9.07 15.31 11.81
CA ALA A 234 9.06 16.74 12.08
C ALA A 234 7.66 17.38 11.95
N ALA A 235 7.42 18.43 12.74
CA ALA A 235 6.17 19.20 12.70
C ALA A 235 5.88 19.80 11.32
N SER A 236 6.93 20.21 10.60
CA SER A 236 6.88 20.76 9.24
C SER A 236 6.49 19.75 8.18
N ASP A 237 6.62 18.45 8.45
CA ASP A 237 6.38 17.44 7.43
C ASP A 237 4.88 17.34 7.10
N PRO A 238 4.52 17.32 5.81
CA PRO A 238 3.12 17.27 5.39
C PRO A 238 2.52 15.86 5.50
N ASN A 239 3.33 14.83 5.76
CA ASN A 239 2.91 13.43 5.80
C ASN A 239 2.03 13.03 6.99
N GLY A 240 1.41 11.85 6.90
CA GLY A 240 0.45 11.34 7.86
C GLY A 240 -0.64 10.51 7.21
N PHE A 241 -1.34 9.75 8.04
CA PHE A 241 -2.37 8.83 7.58
C PHE A 241 -3.77 9.38 7.86
N VAL A 242 -4.60 9.42 6.82
CA VAL A 242 -5.99 9.85 6.91
C VAL A 242 -6.90 8.71 6.46
N PHE A 243 -7.66 8.15 7.39
CA PHE A 243 -8.66 7.11 7.13
C PHE A 243 -10.03 7.76 6.97
N LYS A 244 -10.48 7.87 5.71
CA LYS A 244 -11.71 8.57 5.33
C LYS A 244 -12.79 7.59 4.91
N ASP A 245 -13.95 7.64 5.57
CA ASP A 245 -15.08 6.76 5.27
C ASP A 245 -14.74 5.26 5.34
N CYS A 246 -13.76 4.88 6.17
CA CYS A 246 -13.30 3.51 6.32
C CYS A 246 -14.21 2.70 7.26
N ASN A 247 -14.06 1.38 7.21
CA ASN A 247 -14.72 0.45 8.12
C ASN A 247 -13.67 -0.39 8.87
N VAL A 248 -13.57 -0.21 10.18
CA VAL A 248 -12.70 -0.98 11.08
C VAL A 248 -13.50 -2.11 11.70
N ILE A 249 -13.16 -3.33 11.32
CA ILE A 249 -13.84 -4.58 11.72
C ILE A 249 -12.81 -5.66 12.04
N GLY A 250 -13.22 -6.74 12.70
CA GLY A 250 -12.30 -7.82 13.00
C GLY A 250 -12.65 -8.61 14.24
N ASN A 251 -11.64 -9.23 14.83
CA ASN A 251 -11.72 -9.94 16.11
C ASN A 251 -10.58 -9.51 17.04
N GLY A 252 -10.70 -9.91 18.32
CA GLY A 252 -9.82 -9.44 19.39
C GLY A 252 -10.09 -7.98 19.74
N THR A 253 -9.13 -7.36 20.41
CA THR A 253 -9.15 -5.93 20.73
C THR A 253 -8.02 -5.21 20.01
N THR A 254 -8.18 -3.92 19.73
CA THR A 254 -7.14 -3.12 19.06
C THR A 254 -7.14 -1.68 19.53
N TYR A 255 -5.95 -1.07 19.51
CA TYR A 255 -5.81 0.37 19.38
C TYR A 255 -5.95 0.78 17.92
N LEU A 256 -6.45 1.99 17.67
CA LEU A 256 -6.39 2.68 16.38
C LEU A 256 -4.93 2.94 15.97
N GLY A 257 -4.02 3.07 16.93
CA GLY A 257 -2.60 3.13 16.64
C GLY A 257 -1.73 3.56 17.80
N ARG A 258 -0.44 3.65 17.51
CA ARG A 258 0.62 4.21 18.34
C ARG A 258 1.60 5.03 17.50
N PRO A 259 2.29 6.02 18.08
CA PRO A 259 3.34 6.74 17.38
C PRO A 259 4.57 5.84 17.20
N TRP A 260 5.18 5.90 16.01
CA TRP A 260 6.53 5.35 15.80
C TRP A 260 7.60 6.44 15.94
N ARG A 261 7.25 7.70 15.60
CA ARG A 261 8.12 8.89 15.71
C ARG A 261 7.40 10.06 16.38
N GLY A 262 8.18 11.02 16.86
CA GLY A 262 7.77 12.09 17.76
C GLY A 262 6.76 13.10 17.23
N HIS A 263 6.48 13.11 15.92
CA HIS A 263 5.46 13.96 15.31
C HIS A 263 4.39 13.16 14.57
N ALA A 264 4.22 11.87 14.91
CA ALA A 264 3.26 10.99 14.26
C ALA A 264 1.86 11.63 14.18
N ARG A 265 1.24 11.47 13.02
CA ARG A 265 -0.05 12.06 12.64
C ARG A 265 -0.98 11.03 12.02
N VAL A 266 -2.13 10.80 12.64
CA VAL A 266 -3.19 9.90 12.19
C VAL A 266 -4.55 10.54 12.41
N LEU A 267 -5.41 10.49 11.40
CA LEU A 267 -6.81 10.95 11.48
C LEU A 267 -7.76 9.85 11.01
N PHE A 268 -8.71 9.46 11.85
CA PHE A 268 -9.89 8.71 11.40
C PHE A 268 -11.07 9.68 11.23
N TYR A 269 -11.55 9.82 9.99
CA TYR A 269 -12.61 10.75 9.61
C TYR A 269 -13.81 10.01 9.02
N ASN A 270 -15.00 10.26 9.58
CA ASN A 270 -16.28 9.70 9.15
C ASN A 270 -16.28 8.15 8.98
N SER A 271 -15.43 7.48 9.76
CA SER A 271 -15.22 6.04 9.68
C SER A 271 -16.12 5.28 10.65
N THR A 272 -16.43 4.03 10.33
CA THR A 272 -17.15 3.13 11.25
C THR A 272 -16.14 2.30 12.03
N LEU A 273 -16.21 2.36 13.36
CA LEU A 273 -15.35 1.66 14.31
C LEU A 273 -16.20 0.62 15.06
N SER A 274 -15.94 -0.66 14.83
CA SER A 274 -16.56 -1.74 15.61
C SER A 274 -16.08 -1.73 17.07
N ASP A 275 -16.79 -2.45 17.93
CA ASP A 275 -16.57 -2.59 19.37
C ASP A 275 -15.23 -3.26 19.76
N ILE A 276 -14.44 -3.71 18.78
CA ILE A 276 -13.07 -4.20 19.00
C ILE A 276 -12.07 -3.08 19.33
N VAL A 277 -12.40 -1.82 19.04
CA VAL A 277 -11.54 -0.68 19.38
C VAL A 277 -11.64 -0.41 20.87
N VAL A 278 -10.50 -0.49 21.57
CA VAL A 278 -10.46 -0.27 23.02
C VAL A 278 -10.82 1.18 23.38
N PRO A 279 -11.42 1.44 24.56
CA PRO A 279 -11.87 2.79 24.95
C PRO A 279 -10.78 3.86 24.85
N GLN A 280 -9.54 3.51 25.17
CA GLN A 280 -8.37 4.39 25.08
C GLN A 280 -8.12 4.91 23.66
N GLY A 281 -8.49 4.13 22.63
CA GLY A 281 -8.28 4.43 21.21
C GLY A 281 -6.82 4.37 20.78
N TRP A 282 -5.93 5.02 21.53
CA TRP A 282 -4.53 5.22 21.19
C TRP A 282 -3.64 4.80 22.36
N LEU A 283 -2.45 4.28 22.04
CA LEU A 283 -1.41 4.02 23.02
C LEU A 283 -0.21 4.90 22.69
N ASP A 284 0.38 5.51 23.71
CA ASP A 284 1.58 6.33 23.61
C ASP A 284 2.80 5.51 23.16
N GLY A 285 3.00 4.32 23.73
CA GLY A 285 4.10 3.43 23.37
C GLY A 285 5.50 4.01 23.64
N ASP A 286 6.54 3.22 23.35
CA ASP A 286 7.94 3.66 23.40
C ASP A 286 8.36 4.27 22.05
N PHE A 287 7.87 5.48 21.76
CA PHE A 287 8.19 6.17 20.50
C PHE A 287 9.47 6.99 20.58
N ILE A 288 10.11 7.20 19.42
CA ILE A 288 11.30 8.06 19.32
C ILE A 288 10.81 9.52 19.23
N GLY A 289 10.79 10.21 20.38
CA GLY A 289 10.35 11.59 20.49
C GLY A 289 10.45 12.11 21.92
N THR A 290 10.04 13.35 22.15
CA THR A 290 10.24 14.05 23.44
C THR A 290 8.96 14.30 24.22
N THR A 291 7.80 14.43 23.55
CA THR A 291 6.53 14.75 24.21
C THR A 291 5.31 14.34 23.40
N MET A 292 4.24 13.97 24.10
CA MET A 292 2.93 13.65 23.49
C MET A 292 2.23 14.84 22.85
N LYS A 293 2.64 16.08 23.20
CA LYS A 293 2.04 17.31 22.67
C LYS A 293 2.31 17.53 21.18
N ASP A 294 3.33 16.87 20.64
CA ASP A 294 3.78 17.02 19.26
C ASP A 294 3.12 16.00 18.30
N LEU A 295 2.38 15.04 18.87
CA LEU A 295 1.62 14.03 18.17
C LEU A 295 0.25 14.59 17.73
N VAL A 296 -0.25 14.08 16.61
CA VAL A 296 -1.57 14.43 16.08
C VAL A 296 -2.39 13.15 15.86
N PHE A 297 -3.10 12.71 16.88
CA PHE A 297 -3.93 11.50 16.82
C PHE A 297 -5.36 11.93 17.04
N ALA A 298 -6.21 11.81 16.03
CA ALA A 298 -7.53 12.43 16.03
C ALA A 298 -8.61 11.54 15.41
N GLU A 299 -9.81 11.69 15.94
CA GLU A 299 -11.05 11.15 15.38
C GLU A 299 -12.05 12.28 15.13
N GLU A 300 -12.75 12.24 14.01
CA GLU A 300 -13.84 13.18 13.71
C GLU A 300 -14.99 12.47 12.98
N GLY A 301 -16.20 12.60 13.52
CA GLY A 301 -17.41 12.03 12.91
C GLY A 301 -17.43 10.50 12.83
N CYS A 302 -16.57 9.80 13.58
CA CYS A 302 -16.58 8.34 13.63
C CYS A 302 -17.84 7.80 14.33
N ARG A 303 -18.29 6.61 13.93
CA ARG A 303 -19.52 5.95 14.41
C ARG A 303 -19.28 4.48 14.71
N GLY A 304 -20.19 3.84 15.46
CA GLY A 304 -20.12 2.40 15.78
C GLY A 304 -19.74 2.13 17.24
N GLY A 305 -19.72 0.86 17.64
CA GLY A 305 -19.53 0.47 19.05
C GLY A 305 -18.18 0.92 19.65
N GLY A 306 -17.15 1.06 18.83
CA GLY A 306 -15.81 1.50 19.26
C GLY A 306 -15.55 3.00 19.15
N SER A 307 -16.53 3.80 18.75
CA SER A 307 -16.34 5.23 18.45
C SER A 307 -16.61 6.18 19.64
N SER A 308 -16.82 5.66 20.85
CA SER A 308 -17.00 6.53 22.03
C SER A 308 -15.70 7.25 22.38
N LEU A 309 -15.76 8.58 22.48
CA LEU A 309 -14.61 9.40 22.85
C LEU A 309 -14.39 9.51 24.38
N SER A 310 -15.32 8.99 25.19
CA SER A 310 -15.32 9.22 26.65
C SER A 310 -14.13 8.61 27.40
N GLY A 311 -13.48 7.61 26.82
CA GLY A 311 -12.35 6.89 27.42
C GLY A 311 -11.03 7.11 26.70
N ARG A 312 -10.97 8.04 25.74
CA ARG A 312 -9.80 8.24 24.89
C ARG A 312 -8.59 8.71 25.68
N ALA A 313 -7.41 8.38 25.15
CA ALA A 313 -6.17 8.85 25.70
C ALA A 313 -6.19 10.38 25.86
N TRP A 314 -5.74 10.89 27.02
CA TRP A 314 -5.85 12.30 27.39
C TRP A 314 -5.14 13.26 26.43
N TRP A 315 -4.20 12.74 25.63
CA TRP A 315 -3.40 13.47 24.65
C TRP A 315 -3.98 13.41 23.23
N GLU A 316 -5.14 12.78 23.03
CA GLU A 316 -5.85 12.81 21.75
C GLU A 316 -6.08 14.25 21.29
N THR A 317 -5.76 14.50 20.02
CA THR A 317 -5.81 15.83 19.42
C THR A 317 -7.20 16.15 18.91
N ARG A 318 -7.70 17.34 19.26
CA ARG A 318 -8.89 17.92 18.62
C ARG A 318 -8.46 18.88 17.52
N LEU A 319 -8.60 18.45 16.27
CA LEU A 319 -8.28 19.27 15.11
C LEU A 319 -9.34 20.35 14.87
N SER A 320 -8.92 21.49 14.34
CA SER A 320 -9.85 22.50 13.85
C SER A 320 -10.58 22.02 12.59
N LYS A 321 -11.76 22.62 12.31
CA LYS A 321 -12.51 22.34 11.07
C LYS A 321 -11.67 22.59 9.82
N GLU A 322 -10.79 23.58 9.84
CA GLU A 322 -9.91 23.91 8.73
C GLU A 322 -8.84 22.83 8.51
N GLU A 323 -8.23 22.33 9.58
CA GLU A 323 -7.27 21.22 9.49
C GLU A 323 -7.93 19.94 9.00
N ILE A 324 -9.13 19.62 9.50
CA ILE A 324 -9.93 18.48 9.02
C ILE A 324 -10.21 18.63 7.53
N ARG A 325 -10.68 19.80 7.08
CA ARG A 325 -10.93 20.08 5.65
C ARG A 325 -9.67 19.91 4.81
N ARG A 326 -8.52 20.39 5.30
CA ARG A 326 -7.23 20.28 4.61
C ARG A 326 -6.78 18.83 4.49
N LEU A 327 -6.79 18.06 5.58
CA LEU A 327 -6.32 16.67 5.62
C LEU A 327 -7.23 15.71 4.84
N THR A 328 -8.53 15.97 4.81
CA THR A 328 -9.51 15.10 4.13
C THR A 328 -9.78 15.48 2.68
N SER A 329 -9.20 16.60 2.21
CA SER A 329 -9.23 17.03 0.81
C SER A 329 -8.29 16.17 -0.03
N MET A 330 -8.65 15.92 -1.29
CA MET A 330 -7.75 15.26 -2.24
C MET A 330 -6.46 16.05 -2.49
N SER A 331 -6.47 17.37 -2.27
CA SER A 331 -5.26 18.19 -2.33
C SER A 331 -4.20 17.79 -1.29
N TYR A 332 -4.60 17.06 -0.24
CA TYR A 332 -3.65 16.52 0.73
C TYR A 332 -2.73 15.48 0.13
N VAL A 333 -3.13 14.75 -0.90
CA VAL A 333 -2.30 13.72 -1.56
C VAL A 333 -2.09 14.03 -3.02
N ARG A 334 -2.29 15.30 -3.41
CA ARG A 334 -2.10 15.79 -4.77
C ARG A 334 -0.67 16.16 -5.05
#